data_AF-A0A9P5ZCX7-F1
#
_entry.id   AF-A0A9P5ZCX7-F1
#
_cell.length_a   1.000
_cell.length_b   1.000
_cell.length_c   1.000
_cell.angle_alpha   90.00
_cell.angle_beta   90.00
_cell.angle_gamma   90.00
#
_symmetry.space_group_name_H-M   'P 1'
#
loop_
_entity.id
_entity.type
_entity.pdbx_description
1 polymer ?
#
loop_
_entity_poly.entity_id
_entity_poly.type
_entity_poly.pdbx_seq_one_letter_code
_entity_poly.pdbx_strand_id
1 'polypeptide(L)'
;MSPTAAEFLAKHEIPSPELRTEKGRTARPHIVGPDSPEEPFPVTLVGAVQKGFGRGGKDLGCPTANLPDDSITPLSSVAKTGVYYGYAQVVPSQEHEAGFSPEDLKVLPMVMSLGWNPFYKNKILTAEIHIMHDFKTDFYGLEMRSIVLGYIRPELDYISREALIEDIEIDKKVSLNCLQRTGYQKYATDPVFRLAEGELKASI
;
A
#
# COMPACT_ATOMS: atom_id res chain seq x y z
N MET A 1 1.41 -10.31 -21.65
CA MET A 1 1.42 -9.48 -20.43
C MET A 1 0.13 -8.68 -20.39
N SER A 2 -0.50 -8.54 -19.23
CA SER A 2 -1.61 -7.58 -19.06
C SER A 2 -1.04 -6.15 -19.13
N PRO A 3 -1.77 -5.17 -19.68
CA PRO A 3 -1.24 -3.81 -19.79
C PRO A 3 -0.94 -3.18 -18.42
N THR A 4 0.10 -2.34 -18.35
CA THR A 4 0.42 -1.55 -17.14
C THR A 4 -0.54 -0.38 -16.98
N ALA A 5 -0.57 0.23 -15.80
CA ALA A 5 -1.37 1.45 -15.56
C ALA A 5 -0.98 2.57 -16.54
N ALA A 6 0.32 2.78 -16.79
CA ALA A 6 0.79 3.75 -17.77
C ALA A 6 0.31 3.47 -19.21
N GLU A 7 0.25 2.19 -19.62
CA GLU A 7 -0.23 1.81 -20.95
C GLU A 7 -1.74 2.05 -21.12
N PHE A 8 -2.55 1.83 -20.08
CA PHE A 8 -3.98 2.16 -20.12
C PHE A 8 -4.22 3.67 -20.24
N LEU A 9 -3.41 4.48 -19.54
CA LEU A 9 -3.49 5.94 -19.63
C LEU A 9 -3.17 6.43 -21.05
N ALA A 10 -2.11 5.91 -21.66
CA ALA A 10 -1.72 6.28 -23.03
C ALA A 10 -2.84 6.00 -24.05
N LYS A 11 -3.63 4.94 -23.82
CA LYS A 11 -4.73 4.53 -24.70
C LYS A 11 -6.08 5.20 -24.39
N HIS A 12 -6.21 5.93 -23.27
CA HIS A 12 -7.49 6.44 -22.76
C HIS A 12 -8.56 5.35 -22.52
N GLU A 13 -8.13 4.11 -22.27
CA GLU A 13 -8.99 2.94 -22.11
C GLU A 13 -8.95 2.43 -20.67
N ILE A 14 -9.39 3.23 -19.71
CA ILE A 14 -9.35 2.84 -18.29
C ILE A 14 -10.43 1.77 -18.06
N PRO A 15 -10.06 0.52 -17.75
CA PRO A 15 -11.03 -0.55 -17.60
C PRO A 15 -11.90 -0.32 -16.36
N SER A 16 -13.20 -0.62 -16.47
CA SER A 16 -14.08 -0.65 -15.30
C SER A 16 -13.74 -1.86 -14.43
N PRO A 17 -13.69 -1.71 -13.09
CA PRO A 17 -13.53 -2.84 -12.18
C PRO A 17 -14.64 -3.88 -12.39
N GLU A 18 -14.30 -5.15 -12.20
CA GLU A 18 -15.30 -6.21 -12.21
C GLU A 18 -16.16 -6.15 -10.93
N LEU A 19 -17.46 -6.43 -11.07
CA LEU A 19 -18.36 -6.48 -9.92
C LEU A 19 -18.02 -7.70 -9.04
N ARG A 20 -17.85 -7.46 -7.74
CA ARG A 20 -17.57 -8.51 -6.75
C ARG A 20 -18.72 -9.52 -6.70
N THR A 21 -18.40 -10.81 -6.93
CA THR A 21 -19.36 -11.92 -6.87
C THR A 21 -19.10 -12.87 -5.68
N GLU A 22 -20.14 -13.56 -5.20
CA GLU A 22 -20.01 -14.54 -4.10
C GLU A 22 -19.09 -15.72 -4.43
N LYS A 23 -19.10 -16.20 -5.69
CA LYS A 23 -18.20 -17.26 -6.16
C LYS A 23 -16.73 -16.83 -6.16
N GLY A 24 -16.45 -15.55 -6.45
CA GLY A 24 -15.09 -15.00 -6.34
C GLY A 24 -14.60 -14.98 -4.90
N ARG A 25 -15.50 -14.87 -3.91
CA ARG A 25 -15.17 -14.78 -2.47
C ARG A 25 -14.62 -16.09 -1.90
N THR A 26 -15.31 -17.21 -2.11
CA THR A 26 -14.95 -18.49 -1.48
C THR A 26 -13.73 -19.17 -2.09
N ALA A 27 -13.31 -18.71 -3.28
CA ALA A 27 -12.17 -19.25 -4.01
C ALA A 27 -10.87 -18.45 -3.79
N ARG A 28 -10.87 -17.42 -2.94
CA ARG A 28 -9.68 -16.57 -2.74
C ARG A 28 -8.57 -17.36 -2.05
N PRO A 29 -7.35 -17.39 -2.63
CA PRO A 29 -6.24 -18.12 -2.03
C PRO A 29 -5.75 -17.41 -0.77
N HIS A 30 -5.23 -18.18 0.20
CA HIS A 30 -4.67 -17.64 1.44
C HIS A 30 -3.23 -17.11 1.28
N ILE A 31 -2.54 -17.49 0.21
CA ILE A 31 -1.19 -17.07 -0.18
C ILE A 31 -1.21 -16.82 -1.69
N VAL A 32 -0.48 -15.81 -2.15
CA VAL A 32 -0.35 -15.45 -3.57
C VAL A 32 1.13 -15.27 -3.95
N GLY A 33 1.41 -15.46 -5.24
CA GLY A 33 2.75 -15.27 -5.80
C GLY A 33 3.77 -16.35 -5.41
N PRO A 34 4.98 -16.27 -5.97
CA PRO A 34 6.10 -17.21 -5.78
C PRO A 34 6.65 -17.22 -4.35
N ASP A 35 7.61 -18.12 -4.05
CA ASP A 35 8.25 -18.23 -2.72
C ASP A 35 9.18 -17.05 -2.37
N SER A 36 9.56 -16.25 -3.36
CA SER A 36 10.30 -14.99 -3.22
C SER A 36 9.84 -13.99 -4.28
N PRO A 37 9.88 -12.66 -4.02
CA PRO A 37 9.49 -11.66 -5.02
C PRO A 37 10.15 -11.89 -6.38
N GLU A 38 9.34 -11.78 -7.45
CA GLU A 38 9.77 -11.82 -8.85
C GLU A 38 9.51 -10.46 -9.50
N GLU A 39 10.19 -10.18 -10.62
CA GLU A 39 10.00 -8.93 -11.36
C GLU A 39 8.52 -8.65 -11.63
N PRO A 40 8.04 -7.41 -11.40
CA PRO A 40 8.83 -6.20 -11.15
C PRO A 40 9.15 -5.92 -9.66
N PHE A 41 8.86 -6.83 -8.74
CA PHE A 41 9.10 -6.65 -7.32
C PHE A 41 10.53 -7.05 -6.92
N PRO A 42 11.12 -6.40 -5.90
CA PRO A 42 10.57 -5.36 -5.03
C PRO A 42 10.48 -3.98 -5.71
N VAL A 43 9.42 -3.20 -5.41
CA VAL A 43 9.29 -1.79 -5.84
C VAL A 43 9.27 -0.87 -4.63
N THR A 44 10.20 0.07 -4.56
CA THR A 44 10.29 1.04 -3.46
C THR A 44 9.46 2.28 -3.75
N LEU A 45 8.67 2.73 -2.78
CA LEU A 45 7.94 4.01 -2.81
C LEU A 45 8.30 4.83 -1.57
N VAL A 46 8.65 6.10 -1.78
CA VAL A 46 9.00 7.04 -0.71
C VAL A 46 8.27 8.35 -0.96
N GLY A 47 7.58 8.89 0.04
CA GLY A 47 6.91 10.18 -0.07
C GLY A 47 6.24 10.65 1.21
N ALA A 48 5.94 11.94 1.28
CA ALA A 48 5.20 12.51 2.39
C ALA A 48 3.74 12.08 2.36
N VAL A 49 3.20 11.65 3.50
CA VAL A 49 1.82 11.17 3.62
C VAL A 49 0.83 12.30 3.41
N GLN A 50 -0.01 12.18 2.38
CA GLN A 50 -1.03 13.16 2.06
C GLN A 50 -2.37 12.81 2.70
N LYS A 51 -3.17 13.84 2.98
CA LYS A 51 -4.58 13.67 3.36
C LYS A 51 -5.37 13.20 2.13
N GLY A 52 -6.03 12.06 2.26
CA GLY A 52 -6.97 11.58 1.26
C GLY A 52 -8.28 12.36 1.26
N PHE A 53 -9.23 11.94 0.43
CA PHE A 53 -10.50 12.64 0.20
C PHE A 53 -11.58 12.38 1.28
N GLY A 54 -11.21 11.81 2.43
CA GLY A 54 -12.10 11.64 3.58
C GLY A 54 -13.29 10.70 3.36
N ARG A 55 -13.18 9.73 2.44
CA ARG A 55 -14.33 8.91 1.99
C ARG A 55 -14.54 7.58 2.73
N GLY A 56 -13.84 7.32 3.83
CA GLY A 56 -14.20 6.20 4.70
C GLY A 56 -13.07 5.34 5.25
N GLY A 57 -11.78 5.61 5.01
CA GLY A 57 -10.70 4.79 5.58
C GLY A 57 -10.79 4.61 7.11
N LYS A 58 -10.98 5.71 7.86
CA LYS A 58 -11.16 5.65 9.33
C LYS A 58 -12.46 4.93 9.72
N ASP A 59 -13.56 5.18 9.00
CA ASP A 59 -14.86 4.54 9.29
C ASP A 59 -14.88 3.05 8.93
N LEU A 60 -14.04 2.60 8.01
CA LEU A 60 -13.86 1.20 7.62
C LEU A 60 -12.86 0.46 8.52
N GLY A 61 -12.23 1.13 9.48
CA GLY A 61 -11.14 0.55 10.29
C GLY A 61 -9.86 0.28 9.49
N CYS A 62 -9.70 0.97 8.36
CA CYS A 62 -8.58 0.80 7.43
C CYS A 62 -8.07 2.19 7.00
N PRO A 63 -7.50 2.99 7.92
CA PRO A 63 -6.93 4.28 7.57
C PRO A 63 -5.81 4.10 6.53
N THR A 64 -5.89 4.84 5.42
CA THR A 64 -4.90 4.79 4.33
C THR A 64 -4.08 6.07 4.26
N ALA A 65 -2.79 5.90 4.03
CA ALA A 65 -1.83 6.94 3.70
C ALA A 65 -1.79 7.10 2.18
N ASN A 66 -1.98 8.32 1.68
CA ASN A 66 -1.87 8.61 0.25
C ASN A 66 -0.43 9.07 -0.04
N LEU A 67 0.20 8.50 -1.07
CA LEU A 67 1.49 8.97 -1.58
C LEU A 67 1.31 9.90 -2.79
N PRO A 68 2.18 10.90 -2.98
CA PRO A 68 2.12 11.81 -4.12
C PRO A 68 2.45 11.10 -5.44
N ASP A 69 1.99 11.68 -6.55
CA ASP A 69 2.15 11.15 -7.91
C ASP A 69 3.62 10.83 -8.28
N ASP A 70 4.56 11.68 -7.89
CA ASP A 70 5.99 11.47 -8.19
C ASP A 70 6.54 10.21 -7.51
N SER A 71 6.05 9.89 -6.30
CA SER A 71 6.48 8.72 -5.52
C SER A 71 6.02 7.40 -6.10
N ILE A 72 4.98 7.39 -6.94
CA ILE A 72 4.37 6.17 -7.50
C ILE A 72 4.82 5.88 -8.94
N THR A 73 5.60 6.78 -9.56
CA THR A 73 6.16 6.61 -10.90
C THR A 73 6.91 5.28 -11.10
N PRO A 74 7.73 4.79 -10.14
CA PRO A 74 8.38 3.49 -10.27
C PRO A 74 7.39 2.34 -10.42
N LEU A 75 6.21 2.43 -9.81
CA LEU A 75 5.18 1.40 -9.84
C LEU A 75 4.22 1.55 -11.02
N SER A 76 3.84 2.78 -11.39
CA SER A 76 2.87 3.05 -12.46
C SER A 76 3.33 2.56 -13.84
N SER A 77 4.64 2.53 -14.06
CA SER A 77 5.27 2.07 -15.30
C SER A 77 5.32 0.54 -15.44
N VAL A 78 5.22 -0.20 -14.32
CA VAL A 78 5.44 -1.66 -14.29
C VAL A 78 4.26 -2.46 -13.75
N ALA A 79 3.32 -1.82 -13.06
CA ALA A 79 2.24 -2.48 -12.35
C ALA A 79 0.86 -2.11 -12.92
N LYS A 80 -0.08 -3.06 -12.81
CA LYS A 80 -1.51 -2.86 -13.12
C LYS A 80 -2.24 -2.26 -11.92
N THR A 81 -3.46 -1.76 -12.07
CA THR A 81 -4.23 -1.37 -10.88
C THR A 81 -4.67 -2.59 -10.07
N GLY A 82 -4.89 -2.41 -8.77
CA GLY A 82 -5.31 -3.46 -7.86
C GLY A 82 -4.67 -3.35 -6.48
N VAL A 83 -4.76 -4.45 -5.72
CA VAL A 83 -4.28 -4.55 -4.34
C VAL A 83 -2.95 -5.30 -4.29
N TYR A 84 -2.04 -4.78 -3.49
CA TYR A 84 -0.67 -5.23 -3.31
C TYR A 84 -0.34 -5.43 -1.84
N TYR A 85 0.79 -6.07 -1.55
CA TYR A 85 1.32 -6.25 -0.21
C TYR A 85 2.82 -5.93 -0.13
N GLY A 86 3.28 -5.65 1.08
CA GLY A 86 4.68 -5.37 1.33
C GLY A 86 4.94 -4.86 2.75
N TYR A 87 6.02 -4.09 2.90
CA TYR A 87 6.38 -3.44 4.16
C TYR A 87 6.35 -1.92 4.00
N ALA A 88 6.08 -1.22 5.10
CA ALA A 88 6.17 0.23 5.19
C ALA A 88 6.68 0.68 6.56
N GLN A 89 7.22 1.89 6.60
CA GLN A 89 7.69 2.55 7.81
C GLN A 89 7.32 4.03 7.74
N VAL A 90 6.82 4.58 8.84
CA VAL A 90 6.67 6.02 9.04
C VAL A 90 7.96 6.57 9.62
N VAL A 91 8.48 7.64 9.04
CA VAL A 91 9.70 8.32 9.48
C VAL A 91 9.28 9.64 10.15
N PRO A 92 9.23 9.70 11.49
CA PRO A 92 8.92 10.94 12.19
C PRO A 92 10.06 11.94 12.02
N SER A 93 9.70 13.24 11.99
CA SER A 93 10.70 14.28 12.22
C SER A 93 10.97 14.43 13.73
N GLN A 94 12.09 15.07 14.10
CA GLN A 94 12.46 15.33 15.49
C GLN A 94 11.32 16.00 16.30
N GLU A 95 10.56 16.89 15.66
CA GLU A 95 9.43 17.58 16.29
C GLU A 95 8.24 16.66 16.60
N HIS A 96 8.08 15.56 15.84
CA HIS A 96 6.95 14.64 15.96
C HIS A 96 7.31 13.36 16.72
N GLU A 97 8.60 13.08 16.94
CA GLU A 97 9.10 11.82 17.54
C GLU A 97 8.45 11.51 18.89
N ALA A 98 8.23 12.51 19.74
CA ALA A 98 7.61 12.34 21.05
C ALA A 98 6.16 11.83 20.99
N GLY A 99 5.49 11.92 19.83
CA GLY A 99 4.13 11.43 19.60
C GLY A 99 4.05 9.98 19.14
N PHE A 100 5.18 9.31 18.90
CA PHE A 100 5.23 7.92 18.42
C PHE A 100 5.82 6.98 19.45
N SER A 101 5.21 5.81 19.59
CA SER A 101 5.78 4.71 20.35
C SER A 101 6.87 3.98 19.56
N PRO A 102 7.77 3.23 20.22
CA PRO A 102 8.76 2.42 19.51
C PRO A 102 8.15 1.41 18.52
N GLU A 103 6.91 0.97 18.74
CA GLU A 103 6.19 0.08 17.82
C GLU A 103 5.75 0.79 16.54
N ASP A 104 5.38 2.07 16.63
CA ASP A 104 4.96 2.87 15.47
C ASP A 104 6.13 3.13 14.49
N LEU A 105 7.37 3.06 15.00
CA LEU A 105 8.60 3.33 14.24
C LEU A 105 9.19 2.10 13.56
N LYS A 106 8.58 0.92 13.79
CA LYS A 106 9.03 -0.32 13.16
C LYS A 106 8.69 -0.36 11.68
N VAL A 107 9.39 -1.24 10.97
CA VAL A 107 8.98 -1.69 9.65
C VAL A 107 7.80 -2.65 9.83
N LEU A 108 6.64 -2.27 9.30
CA LEU A 108 5.36 -2.90 9.55
C LEU A 108 4.77 -3.45 8.25
N PRO A 109 4.03 -4.58 8.31
CA PRO A 109 3.34 -5.11 7.14
C PRO A 109 2.27 -4.14 6.65
N MET A 110 2.07 -4.09 5.34
CA MET A 110 1.06 -3.25 4.71
C MET A 110 0.30 -3.96 3.60
N VAL A 111 -0.88 -3.43 3.28
CA VAL A 111 -1.56 -3.60 2.00
C VAL A 111 -1.65 -2.26 1.31
N MET A 112 -1.65 -2.27 -0.02
CA MET A 112 -1.70 -1.05 -0.82
C MET A 112 -2.71 -1.21 -1.95
N SER A 113 -3.59 -0.23 -2.11
CA SER A 113 -4.44 -0.10 -3.30
C SER A 113 -3.76 0.85 -4.29
N LEU A 114 -3.63 0.42 -5.55
CA LEU A 114 -3.21 1.26 -6.67
C LEU A 114 -4.39 1.38 -7.63
N GLY A 115 -4.94 2.58 -7.80
CA GLY A 115 -6.16 2.79 -8.57
C GLY A 115 -6.23 4.19 -9.18
N TRP A 116 -7.20 4.40 -10.08
CA TRP A 116 -7.41 5.71 -10.70
C TRP A 116 -8.35 6.57 -9.89
N ASN A 117 -8.03 7.86 -9.77
CA ASN A 117 -8.88 8.80 -9.05
C ASN A 117 -10.05 9.31 -9.92
N PRO A 118 -11.32 8.99 -9.58
CA PRO A 118 -12.49 9.42 -10.35
C PRO A 118 -12.68 10.95 -10.37
N PHE A 119 -12.23 11.67 -9.35
CA PHE A 119 -12.39 13.14 -9.25
C PHE A 119 -11.55 13.90 -10.26
N TYR A 120 -10.44 13.30 -10.70
CA TYR A 120 -9.53 13.89 -11.68
C TYR A 120 -9.73 13.26 -13.06
N LYS A 121 -10.96 12.82 -13.37
CA LYS A 121 -11.30 12.14 -14.63
C LYS A 121 -10.41 10.93 -14.90
N ASN A 122 -10.02 10.22 -13.83
CA ASN A 122 -9.10 9.08 -13.88
C ASN A 122 -7.75 9.39 -14.55
N LYS A 123 -7.28 10.65 -14.50
CA LYS A 123 -5.97 11.04 -15.05
C LYS A 123 -4.82 10.85 -14.07
N ILE A 124 -5.15 10.72 -12.78
CA ILE A 124 -4.18 10.61 -11.68
C ILE A 124 -4.32 9.21 -11.09
N LEU A 125 -3.20 8.48 -11.09
CA LEU A 125 -3.06 7.21 -10.39
C LEU A 125 -2.77 7.52 -8.92
N THR A 126 -3.38 6.77 -8.01
CA THR A 126 -3.20 6.98 -6.57
C THR A 126 -2.78 5.68 -5.89
N ALA A 127 -1.75 5.75 -5.04
CA ALA A 127 -1.38 4.67 -4.14
C ALA A 127 -1.85 4.98 -2.72
N GLU A 128 -2.68 4.09 -2.19
CA GLU A 128 -3.23 4.16 -0.84
C GLU A 128 -2.69 3.00 -0.01
N ILE A 129 -1.81 3.30 0.94
CA ILE A 129 -1.17 2.31 1.81
C ILE A 129 -1.90 2.24 3.13
N HIS A 130 -2.35 1.04 3.53
CA HIS A 130 -2.78 0.74 4.88
C HIS A 130 -1.71 -0.09 5.58
N ILE A 131 -1.06 0.52 6.58
CA ILE A 131 -0.15 -0.18 7.48
C ILE A 131 -0.99 -0.95 8.50
N MET A 132 -0.69 -2.23 8.71
CA MET A 132 -1.43 -3.09 9.63
C MET A 132 -0.99 -2.88 11.08
N HIS A 133 -1.19 -1.67 11.55
CA HIS A 133 -0.82 -1.21 12.89
C HIS A 133 -1.79 -0.12 13.36
N ASP A 134 -2.08 -0.11 14.65
CA ASP A 134 -3.04 0.80 15.27
C ASP A 134 -2.31 2.03 15.85
N PHE A 135 -1.99 2.97 14.95
CA PHE A 135 -1.36 4.24 15.31
C PHE A 135 -2.31 5.10 16.16
N LYS A 136 -1.79 5.62 17.28
CA LYS A 136 -2.52 6.59 18.13
C LYS A 136 -2.36 8.04 17.69
N THR A 137 -1.39 8.29 16.82
CA THR A 137 -1.02 9.61 16.32
C THR A 137 -1.13 9.62 14.80
N ASP A 138 -1.83 10.61 14.25
CA ASP A 138 -1.87 10.83 12.80
C ASP A 138 -0.47 11.25 12.30
N PHE A 139 -0.06 10.76 11.14
CA PHE A 139 1.28 10.98 10.58
C PHE A 139 1.26 11.70 9.22
N TYR A 140 0.26 12.56 8.99
CA TYR A 140 0.18 13.37 7.77
C TYR A 140 1.38 14.31 7.65
N GLY A 141 1.90 14.45 6.44
CA GLY A 141 3.08 15.25 6.14
C GLY A 141 4.41 14.58 6.49
N LEU A 142 4.40 13.50 7.29
CA LEU A 142 5.60 12.72 7.59
C LEU A 142 5.99 11.86 6.39
N GLU A 143 7.28 11.57 6.26
CA GLU A 143 7.79 10.67 5.24
C GLU A 143 7.33 9.24 5.54
N MET A 144 6.83 8.56 4.51
CA MET A 144 6.60 7.12 4.51
C MET A 144 7.55 6.49 3.50
N ARG A 145 8.23 5.42 3.94
CA ARG A 145 9.01 4.53 3.08
C ARG A 145 8.26 3.21 2.96
N SER A 146 8.26 2.60 1.78
CA SER A 146 7.61 1.31 1.57
C SER A 146 8.31 0.49 0.49
N ILE A 147 8.17 -0.84 0.60
CA ILE A 147 8.57 -1.80 -0.41
C ILE A 147 7.36 -2.66 -0.75
N VAL A 148 6.91 -2.60 -1.99
CA VAL A 148 5.88 -3.46 -2.57
C VAL A 148 6.53 -4.76 -3.03
N LEU A 149 5.99 -5.89 -2.58
CA LEU A 149 6.59 -7.21 -2.76
C LEU A 149 5.73 -8.17 -3.60
N GLY A 150 4.46 -7.86 -3.83
CA GLY A 150 3.61 -8.67 -4.67
C GLY A 150 2.21 -8.13 -4.83
N TYR A 151 1.50 -8.73 -5.78
CA TYR A 151 0.12 -8.43 -6.13
C TYR A 151 -0.85 -9.45 -5.51
N ILE A 152 -1.97 -8.98 -4.97
CA ILE A 152 -3.04 -9.81 -4.39
C ILE A 152 -4.15 -10.04 -5.41
N ARG A 153 -4.79 -8.98 -5.91
CA ARG A 153 -6.01 -9.05 -6.71
C ARG A 153 -6.29 -7.74 -7.47
N PRO A 154 -7.14 -7.77 -8.52
CA PRO A 154 -7.53 -6.53 -9.20
C PRO A 154 -8.42 -5.65 -8.32
N GLU A 155 -8.65 -4.41 -8.76
CA GLU A 155 -9.74 -3.59 -8.25
C GLU A 155 -11.08 -4.29 -8.48
N LEU A 156 -11.99 -4.17 -7.51
CA LEU A 156 -13.32 -4.76 -7.57
C LEU A 156 -14.35 -3.70 -7.22
N ASP A 157 -15.49 -3.74 -7.88
CA ASP A 157 -16.66 -2.94 -7.53
C ASP A 157 -17.51 -3.68 -6.50
N TYR A 158 -18.05 -2.94 -5.52
CA TYR A 158 -18.78 -3.52 -4.39
C TYR A 158 -20.23 -3.01 -4.36
N ILE A 159 -21.15 -3.96 -4.20
CA ILE A 159 -22.58 -3.66 -4.01
C ILE A 159 -22.94 -3.31 -2.56
N SER A 160 -22.04 -3.56 -1.61
CA SER A 160 -22.21 -3.22 -0.20
C SER A 160 -20.89 -2.88 0.49
N ARG A 161 -20.97 -2.08 1.56
CA ARG A 161 -19.82 -1.70 2.38
C ARG A 161 -19.23 -2.89 3.13
N GLU A 162 -20.08 -3.81 3.57
CA GLU A 162 -19.69 -5.01 4.29
C GLU A 162 -18.85 -5.93 3.40
N ALA A 163 -19.22 -6.08 2.12
CA ALA A 163 -18.45 -6.85 1.16
C ALA A 163 -17.05 -6.24 0.94
N LEU A 164 -16.94 -4.91 0.91
CA LEU A 164 -15.66 -4.21 0.83
C LEU A 164 -14.79 -4.47 2.06
N ILE A 165 -15.36 -4.33 3.27
CA ILE A 165 -14.63 -4.60 4.53
C ILE A 165 -14.16 -6.06 4.57
N GLU A 166 -15.02 -7.02 4.21
CA GLU A 166 -14.65 -8.44 4.16
C GLU A 166 -13.44 -8.68 3.24
N ASP A 167 -13.43 -8.10 2.05
CA ASP A 167 -12.34 -8.31 1.10
C ASP A 167 -11.04 -7.62 1.55
N ILE A 168 -11.12 -6.45 2.21
CA ILE A 168 -9.98 -5.79 2.86
C ILE A 168 -9.39 -6.69 3.96
N GLU A 169 -10.23 -7.29 4.81
CA GLU A 169 -9.76 -8.19 5.87
C GLU A 169 -9.12 -9.47 5.31
N ILE A 170 -9.61 -9.96 4.17
CA ILE A 170 -8.96 -11.06 3.46
C ILE A 170 -7.62 -10.60 2.88
N ASP A 171 -7.54 -9.41 2.28
CA ASP A 171 -6.29 -8.85 1.74
C ASP A 171 -5.20 -8.75 2.82
N LYS A 172 -5.57 -8.29 4.03
CA LYS A 172 -4.66 -8.23 5.19
C LYS A 172 -4.13 -9.62 5.56
N LYS A 173 -5.02 -10.61 5.68
CA LYS A 173 -4.65 -12.00 6.01
C LYS A 173 -3.73 -12.61 4.96
N VAL A 174 -4.04 -12.40 3.67
CA VAL A 174 -3.23 -12.89 2.56
C VAL A 174 -1.84 -12.26 2.59
N SER A 175 -1.76 -10.95 2.77
CA SER A 175 -0.50 -10.22 2.91
C SER A 175 0.35 -10.77 4.06
N LEU A 176 -0.21 -10.92 5.26
CA LEU A 176 0.50 -11.49 6.40
C LEU A 176 1.03 -12.89 6.12
N ASN A 177 0.22 -13.78 5.53
CA ASN A 177 0.67 -15.13 5.17
C ASN A 177 1.79 -15.11 4.12
N CYS A 178 1.71 -14.21 3.13
CA CYS A 178 2.74 -14.06 2.11
C CYS A 178 4.07 -13.58 2.69
N LEU A 179 4.02 -12.62 3.62
CA LEU A 179 5.18 -12.02 4.27
C LEU A 179 5.85 -12.94 5.30
N GLN A 180 5.19 -14.03 5.73
CA GLN A 180 5.80 -15.05 6.58
C GLN A 180 6.82 -15.94 5.84
N ARG A 181 6.83 -15.94 4.51
CA ARG A 181 7.77 -16.73 3.71
C ARG A 181 9.18 -16.14 3.80
N THR A 182 10.19 -16.98 3.88
CA THR A 182 11.60 -16.57 4.06
C THR A 182 12.11 -15.63 2.97
N GLY A 183 11.68 -15.83 1.72
CA GLY A 183 12.00 -14.95 0.59
C GLY A 183 11.50 -13.51 0.75
N TYR A 184 10.49 -13.29 1.59
CA TYR A 184 9.84 -12.00 1.84
C TYR A 184 10.30 -11.37 3.17
N GLN A 185 10.48 -12.16 4.23
CA GLN A 185 10.86 -11.68 5.56
C GLN A 185 12.12 -10.80 5.56
N LYS A 186 13.10 -11.12 4.70
CA LYS A 186 14.35 -10.36 4.59
C LYS A 186 14.16 -8.86 4.28
N TYR A 187 13.04 -8.49 3.65
CA TYR A 187 12.75 -7.10 3.28
C TYR A 187 12.28 -6.25 4.47
N ALA A 188 11.91 -6.85 5.60
CA ALA A 188 11.62 -6.10 6.83
C ALA A 188 12.85 -5.36 7.38
N THR A 189 14.06 -5.74 6.94
CA THR A 189 15.34 -5.13 7.34
C THR A 189 16.09 -4.51 6.15
N ASP A 190 15.37 -4.21 5.07
CA ASP A 190 15.95 -3.62 3.87
C ASP A 190 16.63 -2.27 4.17
N PRO A 191 17.79 -1.95 3.54
CA PRO A 191 18.48 -0.68 3.75
C PRO A 191 17.63 0.58 3.54
N VAL A 192 16.57 0.54 2.72
CA VAL A 192 15.68 1.70 2.55
C VAL A 192 15.04 2.15 3.88
N PHE A 193 14.81 1.22 4.81
CA PHE A 193 14.21 1.50 6.12
C PHE A 193 15.22 1.92 7.18
N ARG A 194 16.50 2.05 6.83
CA ARG A 194 17.48 2.59 7.77
C ARG A 194 17.25 4.08 7.94
N LEU A 195 16.96 4.47 9.19
CA LEU A 195 17.03 5.88 9.58
C LEU A 195 18.50 6.30 9.52
N ALA A 196 18.82 7.37 8.81
CA ALA A 196 20.19 7.86 8.70
C ALA A 196 20.69 8.37 10.06
N GLU A 197 21.98 8.16 10.37
CA GLU A 197 22.62 8.79 11.53
C GLU A 197 22.63 10.32 11.33
N GLY A 198 21.62 10.98 11.88
CA GLY A 198 21.33 12.41 11.68
C GLY A 198 19.83 12.71 11.73
N GLU A 199 18.98 11.75 11.36
CA GLU A 199 17.51 11.85 11.50
C GLU A 199 17.08 11.77 12.97
N LEU A 200 17.90 11.14 13.83
CA LEU A 200 17.69 10.99 15.28
C LEU A 200 18.64 11.80 16.18
N LYS A 201 19.56 12.61 15.62
CA LYS A 201 20.56 13.33 16.43
C LYS A 201 20.76 14.78 15.97
N ALA A 202 20.03 15.68 16.60
CA ALA A 202 20.49 17.05 16.90
C ALA A 202 19.90 17.52 18.24
N SER A 203 20.30 16.87 19.33
CA SER A 203 20.14 17.39 20.70
C SER A 203 21.24 16.81 21.58
N ILE A 204 22.43 17.42 21.50
CA ILE A 204 23.33 17.56 22.64
C ILE A 204 23.33 19.05 22.99
#